data_AF-A0A926ATY4-F1
#
_entry.id   AF-A0A926ATY4-F1
#
_cell.length_a   1.000
_cell.length_b   1.000
_cell.length_c   1.000
_cell.angle_alpha   90.00
_cell.angle_beta   90.00
_cell.angle_gamma   90.00
#
_symmetry.space_group_name_H-M   'P 1'
#
loop_
_entity.id
_entity.type
_entity.pdbx_description
1 polymer ?
#
loop_
_entity_poly.entity_id
_entity_poly.type
_entity_poly.pdbx_seq_one_letter_code
_entity_poly.pdbx_strand_id
1 'polypeptide(L)'
;INHTKLVGGRVSLREFANGDCTFFDGATRKCTVYPVRPAQCRTWPFWKSNLESEETWKDVVSVCPGSGCGNLVPLVQIQSLAAVTDV
;
A
#
# COMPACT_ATOMS: atom_id res chain seq x y z
N ILE A 1 -2.02 -14.56 -19.81
CA ILE A 1 -2.49 -15.38 -18.66
C ILE A 1 -3.47 -14.53 -17.88
N ASN A 2 -4.65 -15.06 -17.52
CA ASN A 2 -5.60 -14.36 -16.66
C ASN A 2 -5.24 -14.65 -15.18
N HIS A 3 -4.90 -13.61 -14.42
CA HIS A 3 -4.47 -13.72 -13.01
C HIS A 3 -5.63 -13.70 -12.01
N THR A 4 -6.88 -13.53 -12.47
CA THR A 4 -8.07 -13.42 -11.61
C THR A 4 -9.09 -14.51 -11.87
N LYS A 5 -9.99 -14.71 -10.89
CA LYS A 5 -11.14 -15.61 -10.94
C LYS A 5 -12.34 -14.95 -10.24
N LEU A 6 -13.56 -15.39 -10.56
CA LEU A 6 -14.76 -14.96 -9.83
C LEU A 6 -15.02 -15.89 -8.65
N VAL A 7 -15.29 -15.32 -7.47
CA VAL A 7 -15.65 -16.02 -6.23
C VAL A 7 -16.80 -15.28 -5.58
N GLY A 8 -17.96 -15.94 -5.44
CA GLY A 8 -19.14 -15.33 -4.82
C GLY A 8 -19.56 -13.99 -5.45
N GLY A 9 -19.42 -13.85 -6.77
CA GLY A 9 -19.74 -12.62 -7.51
C GLY A 9 -18.68 -11.52 -7.44
N ARG A 10 -17.55 -11.75 -6.77
CA ARG A 10 -16.43 -10.79 -6.68
C ARG A 10 -15.21 -11.30 -7.43
N VAL A 11 -14.37 -10.37 -7.89
CA VAL A 11 -13.08 -10.70 -8.50
C VAL A 11 -12.06 -10.98 -7.39
N SER A 12 -11.41 -12.14 -7.47
CA SER A 12 -10.29 -12.53 -6.61
C SER A 12 -9.05 -12.82 -7.45
N LEU A 13 -7.87 -12.71 -6.85
CA LEU A 13 -6.64 -13.24 -7.43
C LEU A 13 -6.70 -14.76 -7.49
N ARG A 14 -6.01 -15.36 -8.46
CA ARG A 14 -5.81 -16.80 -8.50
C ARG A 14 -4.73 -17.21 -7.51
N GLU A 15 -4.94 -18.38 -6.93
CA GLU A 15 -4.09 -19.02 -5.95
C GLU A 15 -3.68 -20.42 -6.44
N PHE A 16 -2.53 -20.91 -5.98
CA PHE A 16 -2.09 -22.29 -6.15
C PHE A 16 -2.82 -23.22 -5.17
N ALA A 17 -2.61 -24.53 -5.29
CA ALA A 17 -3.25 -25.53 -4.43
C ALA A 17 -2.91 -25.37 -2.93
N ASN A 18 -1.76 -24.75 -2.62
CA ASN A 18 -1.34 -24.44 -1.26
C ASN A 18 -1.94 -23.13 -0.70
N GLY A 19 -2.75 -22.42 -1.49
CA GLY A 19 -3.37 -21.14 -1.11
C GLY A 19 -2.52 -19.90 -1.42
N ASP A 20 -1.28 -20.05 -1.90
CA ASP A 20 -0.46 -18.90 -2.26
C ASP A 20 -1.01 -18.19 -3.50
N CYS A 21 -1.07 -16.86 -3.47
CA CYS A 21 -1.40 -16.07 -4.66
C CYS A 21 -0.37 -16.31 -5.78
N THR A 22 -0.82 -16.29 -7.04
CA THR A 22 0.06 -16.44 -8.22
C THR A 22 1.22 -15.44 -8.34
N PHE A 23 1.21 -14.35 -7.57
CA PHE A 23 2.32 -13.37 -7.49
C PHE A 23 3.22 -13.56 -6.26
N PHE A 24 2.95 -14.55 -5.42
CA PHE A 24 3.74 -14.80 -4.24
C PHE A 24 5.01 -15.59 -4.60
N ASP A 25 6.17 -15.07 -4.22
CA ASP A 25 7.44 -15.77 -4.33
C ASP A 25 7.70 -16.58 -3.06
N GLY A 26 7.62 -17.91 -3.18
CA GLY A 26 7.84 -18.84 -2.07
C GLY A 26 9.25 -18.81 -1.49
N ALA A 27 10.27 -18.47 -2.29
CA ALA A 27 11.66 -18.46 -1.84
C ALA A 27 11.99 -17.18 -1.09
N THR A 28 11.64 -16.00 -1.63
CA THR A 28 11.94 -14.72 -0.97
C THR A 28 10.87 -14.29 0.02
N ARG A 29 9.72 -14.98 0.04
CA ARG A 29 8.52 -14.65 0.82
C ARG A 29 7.98 -13.25 0.52
N LYS A 30 8.15 -12.77 -0.72
CA LYS A 30 7.73 -11.43 -1.18
C LYS A 30 6.74 -11.51 -2.33
N CYS A 31 6.02 -10.42 -2.56
CA CYS A 31 5.16 -10.27 -3.74
C CYS A 31 5.99 -9.83 -4.95
N THR A 32 5.94 -10.58 -6.04
CA THR A 32 6.72 -10.32 -7.27
C THR A 32 6.27 -9.06 -8.00
N VAL A 33 5.02 -8.63 -7.80
CA VAL A 33 4.45 -7.40 -8.39
C VAL A 33 4.46 -6.22 -7.42
N TYR A 34 5.12 -6.34 -6.26
CA TYR A 34 5.25 -5.22 -5.32
C TYR A 34 5.88 -3.94 -5.92
N PRO A 35 6.85 -4.01 -6.87
CA PRO A 35 7.40 -2.81 -7.51
C PRO A 35 6.38 -1.98 -8.29
N VAL A 36 5.33 -2.61 -8.82
CA VAL A 36 4.30 -1.94 -9.64
C VAL A 36 3.08 -1.49 -8.85
N ARG A 37 3.16 -1.51 -7.50
CA ARG A 37 2.08 -1.03 -6.62
C ARG A 37 1.63 0.40 -7.02
N PRO A 38 0.32 0.74 -6.97
CA PRO A 38 -0.17 2.04 -7.40
C PRO A 38 0.50 3.21 -6.68
N ALA A 39 0.42 4.40 -7.28
CA ALA A 39 0.95 5.62 -6.71
C ALA A 39 0.46 5.84 -5.26
N GLN A 40 -0.83 5.63 -5.00
CA GLN A 40 -1.43 5.73 -3.67
C GLN A 40 -0.74 4.82 -2.65
N CYS A 41 -0.50 3.56 -3.01
CA CYS A 41 0.18 2.62 -2.12
C CYS A 41 1.66 2.96 -1.91
N ARG A 42 2.31 3.66 -2.85
CA ARG A 42 3.71 4.11 -2.70
C ARG A 42 3.86 5.34 -1.82
N THR A 43 2.84 6.20 -1.81
CA THR A 43 2.89 7.49 -1.11
C THR A 43 2.29 7.45 0.28
N TRP A 44 1.58 6.38 0.65
CA TRP A 44 1.11 6.18 2.02
C TRP A 44 2.27 6.27 3.04
N PRO A 45 2.11 6.93 4.19
CA PRO A 45 0.90 7.63 4.67
C PRO A 45 0.83 9.12 4.29
N PHE A 46 1.72 9.63 3.43
CA PHE A 46 1.87 11.05 3.12
C PHE A 46 0.91 11.57 2.04
N TRP A 47 -0.32 11.07 2.04
CA TRP A 47 -1.38 11.63 1.20
C TRP A 47 -1.73 13.05 1.68
N LYS A 48 -2.16 13.93 0.78
CA LYS A 48 -2.50 15.32 1.13
C LYS A 48 -3.57 15.39 2.23
N SER A 49 -4.62 14.58 2.14
CA SER A 49 -5.67 14.46 3.15
C SER A 49 -5.12 14.08 4.53
N ASN A 50 -4.18 13.15 4.59
CA ASN A 50 -3.56 12.71 5.84
C ASN A 50 -2.67 13.79 6.48
N LEU A 51 -2.22 14.78 5.70
CA LEU A 51 -1.33 15.87 6.12
C LEU A 51 -2.06 17.20 6.32
N GLU A 52 -3.39 17.22 6.21
CA GLU A 52 -4.22 18.43 6.27
C GLU A 52 -4.18 19.08 7.66
N SER A 53 -4.19 18.27 8.72
CA SER A 53 -4.18 18.73 10.11
C SER A 53 -3.49 17.72 11.03
N GLU A 54 -3.15 18.16 12.25
CA GLU A 54 -2.59 17.27 13.28
C GLU A 54 -3.62 16.20 13.69
N GLU A 55 -4.90 16.56 13.72
CA GLU A 55 -6.02 15.67 14.01
C GLU A 55 -6.11 14.55 12.96
N THR A 56 -6.11 14.91 11.67
CA THR A 56 -6.17 13.93 10.58
C THR A 56 -4.95 12.99 10.61
N TRP A 57 -3.77 13.52 10.95
CA TRP A 57 -2.58 12.69 11.13
C TRP A 57 -2.72 11.70 12.29
N LYS A 58 -3.26 12.12 13.44
CA LYS A 58 -3.53 11.25 14.60
C LYS A 58 -4.52 10.13 14.24
N ASP A 59 -5.55 10.42 13.45
CA ASP A 59 -6.50 9.41 12.98
C ASP A 59 -5.81 8.36 12.11
N VAL A 60 -4.93 8.77 11.19
CA VAL A 60 -4.14 7.85 10.35
C VAL A 60 -3.24 6.94 11.19
N VAL A 61 -2.57 7.50 12.20
CA VAL A 61 -1.73 6.74 13.14
C VAL A 61 -2.56 5.74 13.95
N SER A 62 -3.81 6.08 14.31
CA SER A 62 -4.69 5.17 15.06
C SER A 62 -5.11 3.93 14.27
N VAL A 63 -5.21 4.04 12.94
CA VAL A 63 -5.66 2.95 12.06
C VAL A 63 -4.47 2.16 11.47
N CYS A 64 -3.36 2.83 11.17
CA CYS A 64 -2.19 2.22 10.56
C CYS A 64 -1.02 2.14 11.54
N PRO A 65 -0.66 0.95 12.06
CA PRO A 65 0.39 0.81 13.07
C PRO A 65 1.80 1.14 12.55
N GLY A 66 1.97 1.28 11.23
CA GLY A 66 3.22 1.73 10.62
C GLY A 66 3.37 3.25 10.54
N SER A 67 2.27 4.00 10.66
CA SER A 67 2.29 5.47 10.60
C SER A 67 2.77 6.04 11.94
N GLY A 68 3.65 7.04 11.89
CA GLY A 68 4.23 7.64 13.11
C GLY A 68 5.33 6.79 13.78
N CYS A 69 5.72 5.68 13.18
CA CYS A 69 6.82 4.82 13.65
C CYS A 69 7.97 4.75 12.64
N GLY A 70 9.18 4.44 13.13
CA GLY A 70 10.36 4.21 12.29
C GLY A 70 11.28 5.43 12.15
N ASN A 71 12.01 5.48 11.04
CA ASN A 71 13.01 6.51 10.80
C ASN A 71 12.37 7.86 10.45
N LEU A 72 13.03 8.95 10.84
CA LEU A 72 12.63 10.30 10.46
C LEU A 72 12.67 10.44 8.93
N VAL A 73 11.54 10.86 8.35
CA VAL A 73 11.43 11.18 6.92
C VAL A 73 11.59 12.69 6.75
N PRO A 74 12.57 13.17 5.96
CA PRO A 74 12.77 14.60 5.73
C PRO A 74 11.55 15.26 5.08
N LEU A 75 11.28 16.53 5.44
CA LEU A 75 10.15 17.31 4.89
C LEU A 75 10.12 17.32 3.35
N VAL A 76 11.28 17.48 2.71
CA VAL A 76 11.40 17.48 1.24
C VAL A 76 10.90 16.17 0.62
N GLN A 77 11.17 15.04 1.29
CA GLN A 77 10.70 13.74 0.84
C GLN A 77 9.18 13.62 1.02
N ILE A 78 8.64 14.10 2.15
CA ILE A 78 7.20 14.11 2.41
C ILE A 78 6.47 14.94 1.34
N GLN A 79 6.97 16.16 1.05
CA GLN A 79 6.42 17.04 0.02
C GLN A 79 6.45 16.38 -1.36
N SER A 80 7.54 15.68 -1.70
CA SER A 80 7.67 14.96 -2.98
C SER A 80 6.65 13.83 -3.11
N LEU A 81 6.39 13.09 -2.02
CA LEU A 81 5.40 12.00 -2.01
C LEU A 81 3.97 12.55 -2.06
N ALA A 82 3.67 13.62 -1.33
CA ALA A 82 2.36 14.26 -1.33
C ALA A 82 2.01 14.87 -2.70
N ALA A 83 2.99 15.29 -3.47
CA ALA A 83 2.79 15.82 -4.83
C ALA A 83 2.40 14.74 -5.87
N VAL A 84 2.56 13.45 -5.55
CA VAL A 84 2.26 12.34 -6.48
C VAL A 84 0.78 11.93 -6.46
N THR A 85 0.07 12.20 -5.36
CA THR A 85 -1.36 11.86 -5.21
C THR A 85 -2.19 13.13 -5.03
N ASP A 86 -2.96 13.50 -6.06
CA ASP A 86 -3.89 14.64 -6.09
C ASP A 86 -5.35 14.27 -5.77
N VAL A 87 -5.58 13.16 -5.06
CA VAL A 87 -6.93 12.79 -4.59
C VAL A 87 -7.25 13.45 -3.27
#